data_AF-A0A1E8CJC8-F1
#
_entry.id   AF-A0A1E8CJC8-F1
#
_cell.length_a   1.000
_cell.length_b   1.000
_cell.length_c   1.000
_cell.angle_alpha   90.00
_cell.angle_beta   90.00
_cell.angle_gamma   90.00
#
_symmetry.space_group_name_H-M   'P 1'
#
loop_
_entity.id
_entity.type
_entity.pdbx_description
1 polymer ?
#
loop_
_entity_poly.entity_id
_entity_poly.type
_entity_poly.pdbx_seq_one_letter_code
_entity_poly.pdbx_strand_id
1 'polypeptide(L)'
;MTDSTMQIGLGGMQSAYQAMTQAATSVIRASSQTHDAGADINTAVSGLAQPLLDLRMNQTLFDASANVVTTSDAMIGSLLDVTA
;
A
#
# COMPACT_ATOMS: atom_id res chain seq x y z
N MET A 1 -2.09 -4.55 -26.33
CA MET A 1 -2.09 -3.50 -25.28
C MET A 1 -2.00 -4.08 -23.86
N THR A 2 -2.08 -5.40 -23.68
CA THR A 2 -1.98 -6.12 -22.39
C THR A 2 -0.53 -6.29 -21.88
N ASP A 3 0.45 -6.27 -22.78
CA ASP A 3 1.87 -6.47 -22.43
C ASP A 3 2.45 -5.29 -21.64
N SER A 4 2.04 -4.07 -22.00
CA SER A 4 2.49 -2.83 -21.35
C SER A 4 1.92 -2.68 -19.93
N THR A 5 0.65 -3.03 -19.71
CA THR A 5 0.03 -2.93 -18.37
C THR A 5 0.54 -4.00 -17.41
N MET A 6 0.83 -5.22 -17.89
CA MET A 6 1.47 -6.26 -17.10
C MET A 6 2.89 -5.87 -16.69
N GLN A 7 3.66 -5.27 -17.61
CA GLN A 7 5.02 -4.81 -17.33
C GLN A 7 5.05 -3.59 -16.38
N ILE A 8 4.09 -2.67 -16.54
CA ILE A 8 3.89 -1.55 -15.61
C ILE A 8 3.48 -2.06 -14.22
N GLY A 9 2.62 -3.07 -14.15
CA GLY A 9 2.22 -3.71 -12.89
C GLY A 9 3.39 -4.37 -12.17
N LEU A 10 4.21 -5.14 -12.90
CA LEU A 10 5.43 -5.75 -12.36
C LEU A 10 6.46 -4.71 -11.90
N GLY A 11 6.67 -3.65 -12.69
CA GLY A 11 7.55 -2.54 -12.31
C GLY A 11 7.04 -1.78 -11.07
N GLY A 12 5.71 -1.60 -10.96
CA GLY A 12 5.06 -1.02 -9.79
C GLY A 12 5.24 -1.88 -8.54
N MET A 13 5.06 -3.20 -8.64
CA MET A 13 5.27 -4.12 -7.52
C MET A 13 6.72 -4.15 -7.04
N GLN A 14 7.69 -4.16 -7.97
CA GLN A 14 9.11 -4.11 -7.59
C GLN A 14 9.47 -2.80 -6.89
N SER A 15 8.94 -1.68 -7.38
CA SER A 15 9.12 -0.35 -6.78
C SER A 15 8.47 -0.29 -5.39
N ALA A 16 7.27 -0.84 -5.24
CA ALA A 16 6.54 -0.92 -3.97
C ALA A 16 7.29 -1.79 -2.95
N TYR A 17 7.86 -2.91 -3.38
CA TYR A 17 8.67 -3.77 -2.51
C TYR A 17 9.91 -3.04 -1.99
N GLN A 18 10.61 -2.30 -2.86
CA GLN A 18 11.77 -1.49 -2.46
C GLN A 18 11.35 -0.37 -1.49
N ALA A 19 10.29 0.38 -1.80
CA ALA A 19 9.77 1.43 -0.93
C ALA A 19 9.33 0.88 0.44
N MET A 20 8.70 -0.30 0.47
CA MET A 20 8.27 -0.97 1.69
C MET A 20 9.46 -1.38 2.57
N THR A 21 10.54 -1.92 1.99
CA THR A 21 11.75 -2.24 2.77
C THR A 21 12.45 -0.99 3.33
N GLN A 22 12.45 0.12 2.58
CA GLN A 22 12.97 1.40 3.06
C GLN A 22 12.10 2.00 4.18
N ALA A 23 10.77 1.89 4.07
CA ALA A 23 9.85 2.32 5.12
C ALA A 23 9.96 1.45 6.39
N ALA A 24 10.09 0.13 6.24
CA ALA A 24 10.29 -0.76 7.38
C ALA A 24 11.60 -0.43 8.13
N THR A 25 12.68 -0.13 7.40
CA THR A 25 13.97 0.25 8.01
C THR A 25 13.93 1.63 8.66
N SER A 26 13.19 2.60 8.11
CA SER A 26 13.01 3.92 8.75
C SER A 26 12.15 3.83 10.02
N VAL A 27 11.10 3.00 10.05
CA VAL A 27 10.28 2.75 11.24
C VAL A 27 11.09 2.10 12.35
N ILE A 28 11.91 1.09 12.04
CA ILE A 28 12.78 0.45 13.05
C ILE A 28 13.77 1.47 13.64
N ARG A 29 14.41 2.30 12.80
CA ARG A 29 15.30 3.35 13.29
C ARG A 29 14.57 4.37 14.15
N ALA A 30 13.41 4.87 13.70
CA ALA A 30 12.60 5.82 14.45
C ALA A 30 12.15 5.23 15.81
N SER A 31 11.77 3.94 15.84
CA SER A 31 11.39 3.24 17.06
C SER A 31 12.56 3.05 18.04
N SER A 32 13.78 2.82 17.53
CA SER A 32 14.98 2.75 18.37
C SER A 32 15.39 4.12 18.93
N GLN A 33 15.17 5.20 18.16
CA GLN A 33 15.44 6.57 18.60
C GLN A 33 14.43 7.07 19.65
N THR A 34 13.21 6.53 19.68
CA THR A 34 12.19 6.87 20.69
C THR A 34 12.38 6.14 22.02
N HIS A 35 13.16 5.05 22.06
CA HIS A 35 13.42 4.33 23.32
C HIS A 35 14.53 4.99 24.17
N ASP A 36 15.43 5.76 23.54
CA ASP A 36 16.60 6.36 24.20
C ASP A 36 16.45 7.87 24.46
N ALA A 37 15.38 8.49 23.97
CA ALA A 37 15.10 9.89 24.21
C ALA A 37 13.74 10.05 24.91
N GLY A 38 13.78 10.39 26.20
CA GLY A 38 12.66 11.01 26.93
C GLY A 38 12.29 12.40 26.39
N ALA A 39 12.31 12.58 25.07
CA ALA A 39 11.97 13.80 24.36
C ALA A 39 10.55 13.66 23.79
N ASP A 40 9.63 14.36 24.45
CA ASP A 40 8.33 14.78 23.92
C ASP A 40 7.47 13.70 23.22
N ILE A 41 6.58 13.10 24.02
CA ILE A 41 5.45 12.30 23.54
C ILE A 41 4.67 13.04 22.43
N ASN A 42 4.62 14.38 22.45
CA ASN A 42 3.95 15.19 21.43
C ASN A 42 4.63 15.18 20.04
N THR A 43 5.96 15.19 19.97
CA THR A 43 6.70 15.05 18.70
C THR A 43 6.71 13.61 18.22
N ALA A 44 6.73 12.62 19.12
CA ALA A 44 6.55 11.21 18.77
C ALA A 44 5.14 10.93 18.20
N VAL A 45 4.08 11.52 18.77
CA VAL A 45 2.71 11.41 18.26
C VAL A 45 2.53 12.13 16.91
N SER A 46 3.12 13.32 16.73
CA SER A 46 3.10 14.00 15.42
C SER A 46 3.91 13.26 14.35
N GLY A 47 5.05 12.66 14.74
CA GLY A 47 5.87 11.84 13.85
C GLY A 47 5.24 10.49 13.50
N LEU A 48 4.32 9.98 14.33
CA LEU A 48 3.57 8.74 14.09
C LEU A 48 2.22 8.98 13.38
N ALA A 49 1.65 10.18 13.49
CA ALA A 49 0.40 10.54 12.82
C ALA A 49 0.54 10.51 11.29
N GLN A 50 1.66 11.00 10.75
CA GLN A 50 1.92 10.98 9.31
C GLN A 50 2.00 9.55 8.72
N PRO A 51 2.80 8.63 9.28
CA PRO A 51 2.84 7.25 8.79
C PRO A 51 1.54 6.49 9.02
N LEU A 52 0.76 6.79 10.06
CA LEU A 52 -0.58 6.20 10.24
C LEU A 52 -1.58 6.70 9.18
N LEU A 53 -1.51 7.98 8.83
CA LEU A 53 -2.31 8.57 7.75
C LEU A 53 -1.92 7.94 6.40
N ASP A 54 -0.64 7.85 6.11
CA ASP A 54 -0.12 7.22 4.90
C ASP A 54 -0.52 5.74 4.82
N LEU A 55 -0.45 5.00 5.94
CA LEU A 55 -0.91 3.61 6.01
C LEU A 55 -2.41 3.52 5.67
N ARG A 56 -3.24 4.41 6.24
CA ARG A 56 -4.68 4.36 6.01
C ARG A 56 -5.07 4.79 4.60
N MET A 57 -4.33 5.74 4.02
CA MET A 57 -4.51 6.16 2.64
C MET A 57 -4.16 5.01 1.68
N ASN A 58 -3.04 4.33 1.91
CA ASN A 58 -2.65 3.14 1.14
C ASN A 58 -3.66 2.00 1.27
N GLN A 59 -4.19 1.75 2.47
CA GLN A 59 -5.21 0.73 2.67
C GLN A 59 -6.51 1.06 1.91
N THR A 60 -6.92 2.33 1.90
CA THR A 60 -8.09 2.76 1.15
C THR A 60 -7.89 2.58 -0.36
N LEU A 61 -6.69 2.89 -0.87
CA LEU A 61 -6.34 2.66 -2.28
C LEU A 61 -6.33 1.16 -2.63
N PHE A 62 -5.84 0.32 -1.73
CA PHE A 62 -5.87 -1.13 -1.88
C PHE A 62 -7.31 -1.65 -1.95
N ASP A 63 -8.18 -1.25 -1.01
CA ASP A 63 -9.59 -1.67 -0.99
C ASP A 63 -10.34 -1.22 -2.24
N ALA A 64 -10.09 0.01 -2.71
CA ALA A 64 -10.64 0.51 -3.96
C ALA A 64 -10.20 -0.35 -5.17
N SER A 65 -8.92 -0.71 -5.22
CA SER A 65 -8.37 -1.56 -6.29
C SER A 65 -8.96 -2.97 -6.24
N ALA A 66 -9.10 -3.55 -5.04
CA ALA A 66 -9.72 -4.85 -4.83
C ALA A 66 -11.18 -4.86 -5.29
N ASN A 67 -11.94 -3.79 -5.04
CA ASN A 67 -13.31 -3.65 -5.53
C ASN A 67 -13.39 -3.59 -7.06
N VAL A 68 -12.47 -2.89 -7.72
CA VAL A 68 -12.42 -2.84 -9.20
C VAL A 68 -12.12 -4.22 -9.79
N VAL A 69 -11.17 -4.96 -9.21
CA VAL A 69 -10.84 -6.32 -9.63
C VAL A 69 -12.04 -7.25 -9.43
N THR A 70 -12.68 -7.20 -8.26
CA THR A 70 -13.86 -8.02 -7.95
C THR A 70 -15.02 -7.72 -8.90
N THR A 71 -15.27 -6.44 -9.19
CA THR A 71 -16.33 -6.03 -10.13
C THR A 71 -16.01 -6.48 -11.55
N SER A 72 -14.73 -6.42 -11.94
CA SER A 72 -14.27 -6.87 -13.26
C SER A 72 -14.42 -8.40 -13.39
N ASP A 73 -14.07 -9.15 -12.36
CA ASP A 73 -14.25 -10.61 -12.30
C ASP A 73 -15.72 -11.01 -12.38
N ALA A 74 -16.59 -10.32 -11.62
CA ALA A 74 -18.04 -10.52 -11.71
C ALA A 74 -18.59 -10.21 -13.11
N MET A 75 -18.11 -9.14 -13.76
CA MET A 75 -18.52 -8.82 -15.13
C MET A 75 -18.02 -9.85 -16.14
N ILE A 76 -16.76 -10.31 -16.05
CA ILE A 76 -16.24 -11.40 -16.88
C ILE A 76 -17.03 -12.68 -16.66
N GLY A 77 -17.31 -13.05 -15.41
CA GLY A 77 -18.17 -14.19 -15.07
C GLY A 77 -19.55 -14.08 -15.71
N SER A 78 -20.17 -12.89 -15.67
CA SER A 78 -21.46 -12.66 -16.33
C SER A 78 -21.37 -12.74 -17.86
N LEU A 79 -20.29 -12.24 -18.47
CA LEU A 79 -20.08 -12.34 -19.91
C LEU A 79 -19.85 -13.79 -20.34
N LEU A 80 -19.15 -14.58 -19.51
CA LEU A 80 -18.93 -16.00 -19.75
C LEU A 80 -20.24 -16.79 -19.64
N ASP A 81 -21.06 -16.50 -18.63
CA ASP A 81 -22.37 -17.12 -18.40
C ASP A 81 -23.37 -16.83 -19.53
N VAL A 82 -23.35 -15.60 -20.10
CA VAL A 82 -24.18 -15.24 -21.26
C VAL A 82 -23.77 -15.97 -22.54
N THR A 83 -22.50 -16.36 -22.67
CA THR A 83 -21.99 -17.07 -23.86
C THR A 83 -22.10 -18.60 -23.80
N ALA A 84 -22.42 -19.17 -22.63
CA ALA A 84 -22.61 -20.62 -22.44
C ALA A 84 -24.04 -21.07 -22.82
#